data_AF-X1V6D0-F1
#
_entry.id   AF-X1V6D0-F1
#
_cell.length_a   1.000
_cell.length_b   1.000
_cell.length_c   1.000
_cell.angle_alpha   90.00
_cell.angle_beta   90.00
_cell.angle_gamma   90.00
#
_symmetry.space_group_name_H-M   'P 1'
#
loop_
_entity.id
_entity.type
_entity.pdbx_description
1 polymer ?
#
loop_
_entity_poly.entity_id
_entity_poly.type
_entity_poly.pdbx_seq_one_letter_code
_entity_poly.pdbx_strand_id
1 'polypeptide(L)'
;EESGDNFYTGAGDHADALENFNEPRQILDDLGNLLGHSLRNDLYPKNGATGGYLGRLNYGLDTSKPAVPVVNDMYLATDTTKIYKCFEVGNWIQIYPITEVDPTVDSDAKIKAILVDEVTKTGDFTASRLPEINNSSGIIEQSDIEHKVNGGYDFNANSAGFTTQTAVGDGTTTCDWRIGLKYRFVFGAQNETFTFTNPEFSCHLQVILIQDGTGNRTANWPAGIYWAGGTIPTLSTAGNARDTVNFFFDDYDDVYYGMGIDFAIP
;
A
#
# COMPACT_ATOMS: atom_id res chain seq x y z
N GLU A 1 -21.01 -14.34 -78.36
CA GLU A 1 -20.71 -14.13 -76.94
C GLU A 1 -19.60 -15.11 -76.57
N GLU A 2 -18.47 -14.56 -76.18
CA GLU A 2 -17.19 -15.27 -76.05
C GLU A 2 -17.21 -16.16 -74.81
N SER A 3 -17.17 -17.49 -75.04
CA SER A 3 -16.72 -18.43 -74.01
C SER A 3 -15.25 -18.71 -74.29
N GLY A 4 -14.38 -18.30 -73.37
CA GLY A 4 -12.95 -18.62 -73.43
C GLY A 4 -12.74 -20.12 -73.22
N ASP A 5 -11.85 -20.71 -74.01
CA ASP A 5 -11.62 -22.14 -74.27
C ASP A 5 -11.31 -23.07 -73.07
N ASN A 6 -11.46 -22.65 -71.80
CA ASN A 6 -11.06 -23.45 -70.63
C ASN A 6 -12.15 -23.66 -69.57
N PHE A 7 -13.42 -23.43 -69.89
CA PHE A 7 -14.53 -23.75 -68.99
C PHE A 7 -15.12 -25.13 -69.32
N TYR A 8 -14.72 -26.17 -68.58
CA TYR A 8 -15.32 -27.50 -68.69
C TYR A 8 -16.65 -27.54 -67.92
N THR A 9 -17.76 -27.29 -68.62
CA THR A 9 -19.08 -27.80 -68.20
C THR A 9 -19.53 -28.82 -69.24
N GLY A 10 -19.06 -30.06 -69.12
CA GLY A 10 -19.42 -31.18 -69.99
C GLY A 10 -19.83 -32.39 -69.14
N ALA A 11 -21.04 -32.88 -69.34
CA ALA A 11 -21.74 -33.85 -68.51
C ALA A 11 -21.16 -35.28 -68.50
N GLY A 12 -21.37 -36.00 -67.38
CA GLY A 12 -21.50 -37.47 -67.37
C GLY A 12 -20.64 -38.22 -66.34
N ASP A 13 -21.20 -38.37 -65.14
CA ASP A 13 -20.94 -39.39 -64.09
C ASP A 13 -19.53 -39.50 -63.46
N HIS A 14 -19.54 -39.29 -62.13
CA HIS A 14 -18.41 -39.30 -61.21
C HIS A 14 -17.95 -40.73 -60.91
N ALA A 15 -17.06 -41.29 -61.72
CA ALA A 15 -16.68 -42.70 -61.60
C ALA A 15 -15.19 -43.02 -61.76
N ASP A 16 -14.29 -42.05 -61.60
CA ASP A 16 -12.88 -42.36 -61.36
C ASP A 16 -12.32 -41.64 -60.12
N ALA A 17 -11.42 -42.33 -59.40
CA ALA A 17 -10.80 -41.80 -58.18
C ALA A 17 -9.83 -40.63 -58.46
N LEU A 18 -9.62 -40.28 -59.74
CA LEU A 18 -8.74 -39.20 -60.16
C LEU A 18 -9.48 -37.86 -60.15
N GLU A 19 -10.78 -37.87 -60.46
CA GLU A 19 -11.69 -36.73 -60.38
C GLU A 19 -11.83 -36.19 -58.94
N ASN A 20 -12.05 -37.08 -57.96
CA ASN A 20 -12.16 -36.72 -56.53
C ASN A 20 -10.87 -36.15 -55.91
N PHE A 21 -9.71 -36.35 -56.53
CA PHE A 21 -8.44 -35.74 -56.12
C PHE A 21 -8.15 -34.42 -56.84
N ASN A 22 -8.81 -34.17 -57.98
CA ASN A 22 -8.68 -32.94 -58.74
C ASN A 22 -9.60 -31.84 -58.20
N GLU A 23 -10.77 -32.17 -57.62
CA GLU A 23 -11.65 -31.17 -57.02
C GLU A 23 -11.01 -30.39 -55.86
N PRO A 24 -10.31 -31.02 -54.89
CA PRO A 24 -9.59 -30.28 -53.85
C PRO A 24 -8.46 -29.39 -54.41
N ARG A 25 -7.83 -29.79 -55.52
CA ARG A 25 -6.80 -28.97 -56.20
C ARG A 25 -7.42 -27.79 -56.93
N GLN A 26 -8.56 -27.98 -57.58
CA GLN A 26 -9.33 -26.91 -58.22
C GLN A 26 -9.88 -25.94 -57.20
N ILE A 27 -10.42 -26.43 -56.08
CA ILE A 27 -10.85 -25.60 -54.95
C ILE A 27 -9.68 -24.76 -54.42
N LEU A 28 -8.47 -25.31 -54.33
CA LEU A 28 -7.28 -24.57 -53.91
C LEU A 28 -6.83 -23.51 -54.92
N ASP A 29 -6.87 -23.82 -56.22
CA ASP A 29 -6.52 -22.88 -57.30
C ASP A 29 -7.57 -21.76 -57.45
N ASP A 30 -8.85 -22.09 -57.31
CA ASP A 30 -9.97 -21.14 -57.33
C ASP A 30 -9.99 -20.25 -56.07
N LEU A 31 -9.66 -20.80 -54.89
CA LEU A 31 -9.39 -20.02 -53.67
C LEU A 31 -8.15 -19.13 -53.86
N GLY A 32 -7.12 -19.62 -54.56
CA GLY A 32 -5.91 -18.86 -54.90
C GLY A 32 -6.20 -17.66 -55.82
N ASN A 33 -7.13 -17.83 -56.76
CA ASN A 33 -7.60 -16.78 -57.66
C ASN A 33 -8.55 -15.78 -56.96
N LEU A 34 -9.47 -16.26 -56.12
CA LEU A 34 -10.40 -15.41 -55.36
C LEU A 34 -9.67 -14.53 -54.33
N LEU A 35 -8.57 -15.03 -53.76
CA LEU A 35 -7.72 -14.29 -52.82
C LEU A 35 -6.53 -13.60 -53.49
N GLY A 36 -6.33 -13.69 -54.81
CA GLY A 36 -5.29 -12.95 -55.53
C GLY A 36 -3.84 -13.20 -55.09
N HIS A 37 -3.55 -14.29 -54.35
CA HIS A 37 -2.27 -14.45 -53.65
C HIS A 37 -1.55 -15.80 -53.85
N SER A 38 -2.02 -16.72 -54.71
CA SER A 38 -1.27 -17.97 -54.91
C SER A 38 -1.24 -18.44 -56.37
N LEU A 39 -0.49 -17.75 -57.21
CA LEU A 39 0.10 -18.39 -58.39
C LEU A 39 1.35 -19.14 -57.93
N ARG A 40 1.34 -20.48 -58.08
CA ARG A 40 2.47 -21.37 -57.77
C ARG A 40 3.54 -21.32 -58.87
N ASN A 41 3.95 -20.12 -59.27
CA ASN A 41 4.90 -19.89 -60.37
C ASN A 41 6.14 -19.06 -59.96
N ASP A 42 6.42 -18.95 -58.66
CA ASP A 42 7.56 -18.18 -58.10
C ASP A 42 7.65 -16.72 -58.59
N LEU A 43 6.55 -16.18 -59.13
CA LEU A 43 6.44 -14.86 -59.75
C LEU A 43 5.36 -14.03 -59.04
N TYR A 44 5.52 -13.79 -57.73
CA TYR A 44 4.82 -12.71 -57.04
C TYR A 44 5.57 -12.24 -55.77
N PRO A 45 5.59 -10.92 -55.50
CA PRO A 45 6.44 -9.89 -56.11
C PRO A 45 7.88 -9.86 -55.52
N LYS A 46 8.86 -9.58 -56.39
CA LYS A 46 10.31 -9.58 -56.07
C LYS A 46 10.79 -8.36 -55.25
N ASN A 47 9.94 -7.38 -54.92
CA ASN A 47 10.33 -6.27 -54.04
C ASN A 47 9.52 -6.31 -52.74
N GLY A 48 10.03 -7.04 -51.76
CA GLY A 48 9.42 -7.21 -50.43
C GLY A 48 9.33 -5.94 -49.59
N ALA A 49 8.65 -4.91 -50.09
CA ALA A 49 8.39 -3.66 -49.38
C ALA A 49 7.11 -3.74 -48.54
N THR A 50 6.17 -4.62 -48.88
CA THR A 50 4.94 -4.83 -48.09
C THR A 50 4.31 -6.17 -48.44
N GLY A 51 4.23 -7.08 -47.47
CA GLY A 51 3.66 -8.43 -47.61
C GLY A 51 4.68 -9.51 -47.27
N GLY A 52 4.59 -10.10 -46.08
CA GLY A 52 5.39 -11.27 -45.73
C GLY A 52 4.93 -12.49 -46.54
N TYR A 53 5.86 -13.30 -47.03
CA TYR A 53 5.55 -14.62 -47.58
C TYR A 53 5.14 -15.55 -46.43
N LEU A 54 4.02 -16.26 -46.57
CA LEU A 54 3.70 -17.40 -45.70
C LEU A 54 4.57 -18.57 -46.14
N GLY A 55 5.23 -19.19 -45.17
CA GLY A 55 6.01 -20.40 -45.36
C GLY A 55 5.16 -21.60 -45.76
N ARG A 56 5.61 -22.79 -45.38
CA ARG A 56 4.80 -24.00 -45.47
C ARG A 56 3.62 -23.88 -44.50
N LEU A 57 2.40 -24.03 -45.02
CA LEU A 57 1.21 -24.21 -44.21
C LEU A 57 0.93 -25.71 -44.11
N ASN A 58 1.12 -26.27 -42.92
CA ASN A 58 0.92 -27.70 -42.66
C ASN A 58 -0.11 -27.91 -41.54
N TYR A 59 -0.70 -29.10 -41.50
CA TYR A 59 -1.63 -29.50 -40.44
C TYR A 59 -1.46 -30.99 -40.11
N GLY A 60 -1.86 -31.38 -38.90
CA GLY A 60 -1.78 -32.76 -38.42
C GLY A 60 -1.78 -32.83 -36.90
N LEU A 61 -1.43 -33.99 -36.33
CA LEU A 61 -1.26 -34.12 -34.88
C LEU A 61 -0.15 -33.18 -34.38
N ASP A 62 -0.28 -32.57 -33.19
CA ASP A 62 0.72 -31.64 -32.65
C ASP A 62 2.13 -32.27 -32.59
N THR A 63 2.19 -33.58 -32.35
CA THR A 63 3.41 -34.39 -32.34
C THR A 63 4.04 -34.62 -33.72
N SER A 64 3.27 -34.47 -34.80
CA SER A 64 3.71 -34.62 -36.19
C SER A 64 4.26 -33.32 -36.79
N LYS A 65 4.38 -32.27 -35.99
CA LYS A 65 4.94 -30.99 -36.40
C LYS A 65 6.40 -31.16 -36.85
N PRO A 66 6.82 -30.55 -37.99
CA PRO A 66 8.20 -30.66 -38.46
C PRO A 66 9.21 -30.23 -37.39
N ALA A 67 10.20 -31.08 -37.13
CA ALA A 67 11.24 -30.82 -36.12
C ALA A 67 12.10 -29.60 -36.45
N VAL A 68 12.18 -29.20 -37.73
CA VAL A 68 12.93 -28.04 -38.19
C VAL A 68 12.03 -27.17 -39.08
N PRO A 69 11.28 -26.21 -38.51
CA PRO A 69 10.56 -25.22 -39.30
C PRO A 69 11.49 -24.17 -39.91
N VAL A 70 11.04 -23.51 -40.97
CA VAL A 70 11.69 -22.32 -41.53
C VAL A 70 10.85 -21.08 -41.25
N VAL A 71 11.49 -19.91 -41.26
CA VAL A 71 10.81 -18.63 -41.00
C VAL A 71 9.55 -18.51 -41.88
N ASN A 72 8.47 -18.07 -41.25
CA ASN A 72 7.11 -17.95 -41.77
C ASN A 72 6.32 -19.25 -41.97
N ASP A 73 6.87 -20.43 -41.66
CA ASP A 73 6.07 -21.65 -41.60
C ASP A 73 4.93 -21.51 -40.57
N MET A 74 3.80 -22.15 -40.87
CA MET A 74 2.63 -22.23 -40.00
C MET A 74 2.18 -23.70 -39.82
N TYR A 75 1.79 -24.06 -38.61
CA TYR A 75 1.30 -25.40 -38.29
C TYR A 75 -0.03 -25.35 -37.53
N LEU A 76 -1.02 -26.08 -38.04
CA LEU A 76 -2.34 -26.24 -37.43
C LEU A 76 -2.43 -27.65 -36.80
N ALA A 77 -2.37 -27.72 -35.46
CA ALA A 77 -2.50 -28.98 -34.74
C ALA A 77 -3.97 -29.38 -34.63
N THR A 78 -4.37 -30.47 -35.29
CA THR A 78 -5.76 -30.91 -35.43
C THR A 78 -6.31 -31.57 -34.16
N ASP A 79 -5.43 -32.12 -33.32
CA ASP A 79 -5.77 -32.82 -32.07
C ASP A 79 -5.79 -31.89 -30.85
N THR A 80 -4.90 -30.89 -30.79
CA THR A 80 -4.79 -29.98 -29.64
C THR A 80 -5.37 -28.60 -29.89
N THR A 81 -5.95 -28.34 -31.06
CA THR A 81 -6.47 -27.03 -31.51
C THR A 81 -5.47 -25.88 -31.44
N LYS A 82 -4.16 -26.19 -31.45
CA LYS A 82 -3.10 -25.20 -31.37
C LYS A 82 -2.70 -24.70 -32.75
N ILE A 83 -2.29 -23.45 -32.81
CA ILE A 83 -1.68 -22.85 -34.00
C ILE A 83 -0.27 -22.44 -33.66
N TYR A 84 0.70 -22.81 -34.51
CA TYR A 84 2.10 -22.42 -34.37
C TYR A 84 2.56 -21.60 -35.58
N LYS A 85 3.45 -20.65 -35.34
CA LYS A 85 4.17 -19.89 -36.36
C LYS A 85 5.67 -19.88 -36.06
N CYS A 86 6.46 -20.08 -37.10
CA CYS A 86 7.90 -20.01 -37.02
C CYS A 86 8.37 -18.59 -37.36
N PHE A 87 8.95 -17.88 -36.39
CA PHE A 87 9.53 -16.54 -36.61
C PHE A 87 11.04 -16.61 -36.84
N GLU A 88 11.69 -17.69 -36.37
CA GLU A 88 13.12 -17.95 -36.49
C GLU A 88 13.33 -19.43 -36.83
N VAL A 89 14.26 -19.74 -37.74
CA VAL A 89 14.50 -21.11 -38.22
C VAL A 89 14.69 -22.06 -37.04
N GLY A 90 14.01 -23.21 -37.09
CA GLY A 90 14.10 -24.25 -36.06
C GLY A 90 13.17 -24.04 -34.87
N ASN A 91 12.47 -22.91 -34.75
CA ASN A 91 11.68 -22.57 -33.56
C ASN A 91 10.19 -22.33 -33.87
N TRP A 92 9.33 -23.18 -33.30
CA TRP A 92 7.87 -23.01 -33.36
C TRP A 92 7.36 -22.19 -32.17
N ILE A 93 6.69 -21.06 -32.44
CA ILE A 93 5.98 -20.29 -31.41
C ILE A 93 4.49 -20.61 -31.50
N GLN A 94 3.88 -21.03 -30.39
CA GLN A 94 2.42 -21.19 -30.31
C GLN A 94 1.76 -19.80 -30.30
N ILE A 95 0.87 -19.56 -31.25
CA ILE A 95 0.12 -18.30 -31.40
C ILE A 95 -1.38 -18.47 -31.08
N TYR A 96 -1.85 -19.71 -30.89
CA TYR A 96 -3.20 -19.98 -30.41
C TYR A 96 -3.30 -21.33 -29.67
N PRO A 97 -4.09 -21.41 -28.58
CA PRO A 97 -4.52 -20.26 -27.81
C PRO A 97 -3.27 -19.51 -27.30
N ILE A 98 -3.31 -18.17 -27.30
CA ILE A 98 -2.29 -17.43 -26.57
C ILE A 98 -2.51 -17.76 -25.09
N THR A 99 -1.47 -18.25 -24.43
CA THR A 99 -1.47 -18.20 -22.96
C THR A 99 -1.19 -16.74 -22.65
N GLU A 100 -2.24 -15.94 -22.44
CA GLU A 100 -2.07 -14.60 -21.89
C GLU A 100 -1.29 -14.80 -20.57
N VAL A 101 -0.08 -14.25 -20.51
CA VAL A 101 0.57 -14.04 -19.22
C VAL A 101 -0.27 -12.96 -18.58
N ASP A 102 -1.19 -13.40 -17.72
CA ASP A 102 -1.94 -12.51 -16.85
C ASP A 102 -0.94 -11.46 -16.29
N PRO A 103 -1.20 -10.15 -16.47
CA PRO A 103 -0.27 -9.09 -16.09
C PRO A 103 0.09 -9.10 -14.59
N THR A 104 -0.61 -9.90 -13.77
CA THR A 104 -0.27 -10.14 -12.36
C THR A 104 0.82 -11.20 -12.14
N VAL A 105 1.16 -12.01 -13.15
CA VAL A 105 2.13 -13.12 -13.07
C VAL A 105 3.38 -12.94 -13.94
N ASP A 106 3.60 -11.75 -14.52
CA ASP A 106 4.84 -11.46 -15.24
C ASP A 106 6.08 -11.67 -14.34
N SER A 107 7.08 -12.33 -14.88
CA SER A 107 8.35 -12.62 -14.20
C SER A 107 9.41 -11.56 -14.46
N ASP A 108 9.14 -10.61 -15.36
CA ASP A 108 9.96 -9.42 -15.53
C ASP A 108 9.82 -8.51 -14.30
N ALA A 109 10.80 -8.61 -13.41
CA ALA A 109 10.87 -7.87 -12.16
C ALA A 109 10.76 -6.36 -12.35
N LYS A 110 11.10 -5.83 -13.54
CA LYS A 110 11.02 -4.38 -13.83
C LYS A 110 9.60 -3.91 -14.12
N ILE A 111 8.75 -4.77 -14.68
CA ILE A 111 7.37 -4.46 -15.06
C ILE A 111 6.45 -4.63 -13.83
N LYS A 112 6.71 -5.63 -12.99
CA LYS A 112 6.02 -5.80 -11.69
C LYS A 112 6.14 -4.60 -10.76
N ALA A 113 7.31 -3.98 -10.70
CA ALA A 113 7.56 -2.83 -9.83
C ALA A 113 6.87 -1.53 -10.29
N ILE A 114 6.43 -1.45 -11.56
CA ILE A 114 5.82 -0.25 -12.14
C ILE A 114 4.28 -0.35 -12.17
N LEU A 115 3.73 -1.56 -12.33
CA LEU A 115 2.28 -1.77 -12.54
C LEU A 115 1.51 -2.12 -11.28
N VAL A 116 2.19 -2.60 -10.23
CA VAL A 116 1.55 -2.78 -8.93
C VAL A 116 1.84 -1.52 -8.15
N ASP A 117 0.80 -0.75 -7.86
CA ASP A 117 0.77 0.35 -6.87
C ASP A 117 1.04 -0.17 -5.43
N GLU A 118 1.88 -1.20 -5.31
CA GLU A 118 2.54 -1.61 -4.10
C GLU A 118 3.81 -0.76 -4.00
N VAL A 119 3.67 0.37 -3.30
CA VAL A 119 4.73 0.73 -2.36
C VAL A 119 5.10 -0.56 -1.64
N THR A 120 6.26 -1.12 -1.98
CA THR A 120 6.73 -2.38 -1.43
C THR A 120 6.90 -2.13 0.06
N LYS A 121 5.93 -2.59 0.85
CA LYS A 121 5.96 -2.45 2.31
C LYS A 121 7.10 -3.34 2.79
N THR A 122 8.22 -2.77 3.17
CA THR A 122 9.27 -3.50 3.87
C THR A 122 8.93 -3.52 5.37
N GLY A 123 8.10 -4.48 5.78
CA GLY A 123 7.77 -4.75 7.18
C GLY A 123 6.29 -4.52 7.57
N ASP A 124 5.94 -4.99 8.77
CA ASP A 124 4.61 -4.80 9.36
C ASP A 124 4.49 -3.41 10.00
N PHE A 125 3.60 -2.55 9.48
CA PHE A 125 3.25 -1.31 10.18
C PHE A 125 2.45 -1.63 11.44
N THR A 126 3.09 -1.56 12.60
CA THR A 126 2.41 -1.64 13.89
C THR A 126 1.50 -0.43 14.07
N ALA A 127 0.29 -0.63 14.60
CA ALA A 127 -0.63 0.46 14.94
C ALA A 127 0.07 1.55 15.77
N SER A 128 -0.29 2.81 15.51
CA SER A 128 0.20 4.00 16.24
C SER A 128 1.67 4.41 16.02
N ARG A 129 2.34 3.90 14.99
CA ARG A 129 3.66 4.40 14.56
C ARG A 129 3.55 5.26 13.29
N LEU A 130 4.29 6.35 13.24
CA LEU A 130 4.37 7.21 12.06
C LEU A 130 5.29 6.56 11.01
N PRO A 131 4.89 6.53 9.72
CA PRO A 131 5.77 6.13 8.64
C PRO A 131 6.82 7.21 8.36
N GLU A 132 8.03 6.80 7.95
CA GLU A 132 9.08 7.70 7.45
C GLU A 132 9.45 7.36 6.00
N ILE A 133 9.91 8.36 5.24
CA ILE A 133 10.44 8.14 3.88
C ILE A 133 11.94 7.99 4.02
N ASN A 134 12.47 6.80 3.74
CA ASN A 134 13.90 6.58 3.67
C ASN A 134 14.44 7.18 2.37
N ASN A 135 15.18 8.29 2.48
CA ASN A 135 15.68 9.03 1.33
C ASN A 135 16.76 8.29 0.50
N SER A 136 17.34 7.22 1.06
CA SER A 136 18.32 6.38 0.35
C SER A 136 17.66 5.25 -0.44
N SER A 137 16.57 4.66 0.08
CA SER A 137 15.84 3.59 -0.62
C SER A 137 14.68 4.13 -1.46
N GLY A 138 14.18 5.33 -1.15
CA GLY A 138 12.97 5.90 -1.75
C GLY A 138 11.69 5.21 -1.28
N ILE A 139 11.77 4.36 -0.26
CA ILE A 139 10.67 3.51 0.24
C ILE A 139 10.12 4.11 1.54
N ILE A 140 8.83 3.85 1.79
CA ILE A 140 8.19 4.16 3.08
C ILE A 140 8.52 3.03 4.05
N GLU A 141 9.27 3.35 5.10
CA GLU A 141 9.69 2.43 6.14
C GLU A 141 9.01 2.78 7.47
N GLN A 142 8.86 1.79 8.36
CA GLN A 142 8.40 2.05 9.72
C GLN A 142 9.53 2.77 10.46
N SER A 143 9.25 3.93 11.06
CA SER A 143 10.30 4.66 11.79
C SER A 143 10.79 3.82 12.97
N ASP A 144 12.06 3.37 12.95
CA ASP A 144 12.67 2.45 13.91
C ASP A 144 12.79 3.01 15.32
N ILE A 145 12.56 4.31 15.49
CA ILE A 145 12.72 5.03 16.74
C ILE A 145 11.37 5.65 17.08
N GLU A 146 10.88 5.39 18.30
CA GLU A 146 10.01 6.31 19.02
C GLU A 146 10.32 7.74 18.59
N HIS A 147 9.34 8.51 18.12
CA HIS A 147 9.59 9.85 17.59
C HIS A 147 10.02 10.78 18.74
N LYS A 148 11.31 10.69 19.11
CA LYS A 148 11.95 11.51 20.12
C LYS A 148 12.23 12.85 19.48
N VAL A 149 11.30 13.77 19.65
CA VAL A 149 11.42 15.16 19.20
C VAL A 149 12.50 15.87 20.02
N ASN A 150 13.75 15.72 19.61
CA ASN A 150 14.89 16.38 20.21
C ASN A 150 15.04 17.82 19.69
N GLY A 151 13.94 18.58 19.76
CA GLY A 151 13.79 19.89 19.11
C GLY A 151 12.36 20.44 19.07
N GLY A 152 11.37 19.72 19.61
CA GLY A 152 9.98 20.15 19.68
C GLY A 152 9.13 19.76 18.45
N TYR A 153 7.80 19.73 18.63
CA TYR A 153 6.83 19.61 17.55
C TYR A 153 6.23 20.97 17.24
N ASP A 154 6.17 21.33 15.95
CA ASP A 154 5.42 22.50 15.49
C ASP A 154 4.00 22.08 15.07
N PHE A 155 2.99 22.65 15.74
CA PHE A 155 1.57 22.42 15.45
C PHE A 155 0.98 23.49 14.51
N ASN A 156 1.82 24.35 13.91
CA ASN A 156 1.44 25.52 13.12
C ASN A 156 0.48 26.43 13.91
N ALA A 157 -0.71 26.72 13.36
CA ALA A 157 -1.74 27.54 14.00
C ALA A 157 -2.54 26.78 15.08
N ASN A 158 -2.29 25.48 15.28
CA ASN A 158 -3.02 24.64 16.23
C ASN A 158 -2.22 24.45 17.53
N SER A 159 -2.82 23.79 18.52
CA SER A 159 -2.21 23.49 19.81
C SER A 159 -2.28 22.00 20.15
N ALA A 160 -1.40 21.57 21.05
CA ALA A 160 -1.49 20.26 21.70
C ALA A 160 -2.22 20.38 23.04
N GLY A 161 -3.22 19.53 23.25
CA GLY A 161 -3.89 19.38 24.54
C GLY A 161 -3.21 18.32 25.41
N PHE A 162 -3.59 18.28 26.69
CA PHE A 162 -3.22 17.20 27.61
C PHE A 162 -4.49 16.52 28.14
N THR A 163 -4.48 15.19 28.21
CA THR A 163 -5.49 14.46 28.98
C THR A 163 -5.32 14.80 30.45
N THR A 164 -6.39 15.29 31.07
CA THR A 164 -6.38 15.69 32.49
C THR A 164 -6.76 14.50 33.35
N GLN A 165 -5.91 14.17 34.33
CA GLN A 165 -6.22 13.20 35.37
C GLN A 165 -7.26 13.78 36.34
N THR A 166 -8.16 12.95 36.84
CA THR A 166 -9.21 13.38 37.76
C THR A 166 -9.34 12.45 38.95
N ALA A 167 -9.48 13.01 40.15
CA ALA A 167 -9.80 12.24 41.35
C ALA A 167 -10.68 13.03 42.32
N VAL A 168 -11.36 12.31 43.20
CA VAL A 168 -12.07 12.84 44.36
C VAL A 168 -11.36 12.31 45.61
N GLY A 169 -11.11 13.19 46.57
CA GLY A 169 -10.35 12.87 47.76
C GLY A 169 -10.97 11.80 48.64
N ASP A 170 -10.15 10.86 49.07
CA ASP A 170 -10.46 9.82 50.07
C ASP A 170 -9.52 9.86 51.28
N GLY A 171 -8.63 10.86 51.34
CA GLY A 171 -7.62 11.07 52.38
C GLY A 171 -6.19 10.88 51.85
N THR A 172 -5.99 10.12 50.78
CA THR A 172 -4.70 9.99 50.09
C THR A 172 -4.85 9.93 48.57
N THR A 173 -4.15 10.82 47.86
CA THR A 173 -4.20 10.86 46.39
C THR A 173 -2.80 10.74 45.80
N THR A 174 -2.64 9.83 44.84
CA THR A 174 -1.41 9.71 44.04
C THR A 174 -1.62 10.41 42.70
N CYS A 175 -0.79 11.41 42.40
CA CYS A 175 -0.70 12.02 41.07
C CYS A 175 0.45 11.36 40.30
N ASP A 176 0.11 10.56 39.29
CA ASP A 176 1.13 9.92 38.44
C ASP A 176 1.43 10.77 37.21
N TRP A 177 2.55 11.50 37.22
CA TRP A 177 2.91 12.41 36.13
C TRP A 177 3.34 11.69 34.84
N ARG A 178 3.48 10.37 34.85
CA ARG A 178 3.72 9.55 33.66
C ARG A 178 2.44 9.33 32.85
N ILE A 179 1.27 9.43 33.48
CA ILE A 179 -0.03 9.23 32.85
C ILE A 179 -0.58 10.54 32.25
N GLY A 180 -0.27 11.69 32.85
CA GLY A 180 -0.63 12.99 32.30
C GLY A 180 -0.14 14.17 33.13
N LEU A 181 0.19 15.28 32.47
CA LEU A 181 0.84 16.44 33.11
C LEU A 181 -0.13 17.44 33.75
N LYS A 182 -1.44 17.13 33.77
CA LYS A 182 -2.50 18.00 34.27
C LYS A 182 -3.43 17.19 35.17
N TYR A 183 -3.74 17.74 36.34
CA TYR A 183 -4.56 17.08 37.34
C TYR A 183 -5.71 17.99 37.79
N ARG A 184 -6.91 17.43 37.91
CA ARG A 184 -8.09 18.11 38.46
C ARG A 184 -8.60 17.30 39.64
N PHE A 185 -8.46 17.86 40.82
CA PHE A 185 -8.79 17.21 42.08
C PHE A 185 -9.97 17.91 42.76
N VAL A 186 -10.89 17.14 43.32
CA VAL A 186 -11.96 17.62 44.18
C VAL A 186 -11.74 17.05 45.58
N PHE A 187 -11.69 17.90 46.61
CA PHE A 187 -11.59 17.43 47.99
C PHE A 187 -12.82 16.62 48.38
N GLY A 188 -12.59 15.57 49.17
CA GLY A 188 -13.65 14.91 49.94
C GLY A 188 -14.01 15.72 51.20
N ALA A 189 -14.73 15.09 52.13
CA ALA A 189 -15.09 15.70 53.42
C ALA A 189 -13.92 15.75 54.42
N GLN A 190 -12.68 15.71 53.94
CA GLN A 190 -11.44 15.60 54.72
C GLN A 190 -10.28 16.30 54.02
N ASN A 191 -9.18 16.46 54.74
CA ASN A 191 -7.92 16.90 54.18
C ASN A 191 -7.30 15.80 53.33
N GLU A 192 -6.47 16.18 52.37
CA GLU A 192 -5.89 15.25 51.41
C GLU A 192 -4.36 15.20 51.54
N THR A 193 -3.79 13.99 51.55
CA THR A 193 -2.34 13.80 51.42
C THR A 193 -1.97 13.41 50.01
N PHE A 194 -1.16 14.23 49.35
CA PHE A 194 -0.70 13.99 47.99
C PHE A 194 0.64 13.25 47.95
N THR A 195 0.77 12.35 46.98
CA THR A 195 2.03 11.72 46.58
C THR A 195 2.21 11.86 45.08
N PHE A 196 3.45 12.09 44.62
CA PHE A 196 3.75 12.29 43.21
C PHE A 196 4.62 11.15 42.69
N THR A 197 4.28 10.63 41.51
CA THR A 197 5.20 9.81 40.72
C THR A 197 5.89 10.70 39.71
N ASN A 198 7.22 10.78 39.78
CA ASN A 198 8.01 11.68 38.94
C ASN A 198 7.88 11.33 37.44
N PRO A 199 7.75 12.35 36.56
CA PRO A 199 7.81 12.16 35.12
C PRO A 199 9.24 11.77 34.69
N GLU A 200 9.39 11.32 33.45
CA GLU A 200 10.70 10.86 32.94
C GLU A 200 11.68 11.99 32.65
N PHE A 201 11.17 13.19 32.37
CA PHE A 201 11.97 14.35 31.98
C PHE A 201 11.46 15.62 32.66
N SER A 202 12.34 16.62 32.76
CA SER A 202 11.98 17.96 33.21
C SER A 202 10.75 18.51 32.48
N CYS A 203 9.73 18.95 33.22
CA CYS A 203 8.49 19.44 32.61
C CYS A 203 7.62 20.29 33.54
N HIS A 204 6.64 20.98 32.94
CA HIS A 204 5.64 21.78 33.65
C HIS A 204 4.39 20.96 33.96
N LEU A 205 4.00 20.97 35.23
CA LEU A 205 2.88 20.22 35.80
C LEU A 205 1.90 21.20 36.45
N GLN A 206 0.62 20.81 36.52
CA GLN A 206 -0.41 21.64 37.12
C GLN A 206 -1.47 20.80 37.81
N VAL A 207 -1.88 21.25 39.00
CA VAL A 207 -3.01 20.72 39.76
C VAL A 207 -4.04 21.84 39.93
N ILE A 208 -5.28 21.56 39.54
CA ILE A 208 -6.45 22.34 39.95
C ILE A 208 -7.05 21.64 41.16
N LEU A 209 -7.16 22.34 42.30
CA LEU A 209 -7.84 21.86 43.49
C LEU A 209 -9.21 22.53 43.61
N ILE A 210 -10.19 21.78 44.06
CA ILE A 210 -11.57 22.24 44.22
C ILE A 210 -12.03 21.82 45.61
N GLN A 211 -12.36 22.78 46.48
CA GLN A 211 -12.91 22.52 47.80
C GLN A 211 -14.23 21.72 47.71
N ASP A 212 -14.53 20.93 48.75
CA ASP A 212 -15.85 20.32 48.88
C ASP A 212 -16.91 21.39 49.15
N GLY A 213 -18.18 21.00 49.26
CA GLY A 213 -19.27 21.95 49.52
C GLY A 213 -19.14 22.69 50.86
N THR A 214 -18.35 22.17 51.80
CA THR A 214 -18.11 22.79 53.12
C THR A 214 -16.94 23.77 53.08
N GLY A 215 -15.85 23.41 52.39
CA GLY A 215 -14.60 24.14 52.38
C GLY A 215 -13.71 23.82 53.58
N ASN A 216 -12.68 24.64 53.77
CA ASN A 216 -11.63 24.51 54.79
C ASN A 216 -10.84 23.18 54.72
N ARG A 217 -10.66 22.62 53.52
CA ARG A 217 -9.79 21.46 53.31
C ARG A 217 -8.37 21.91 53.00
N THR A 218 -7.41 21.18 53.52
CA THR A 218 -5.98 21.43 53.28
C THR A 218 -5.36 20.31 52.47
N ALA A 219 -4.37 20.65 51.65
CA ALA A 219 -3.51 19.69 50.98
C ALA A 219 -2.20 19.52 51.76
N ASN A 220 -1.85 18.27 52.04
CA ASN A 220 -0.56 17.87 52.56
C ASN A 220 0.30 17.43 51.36
N TRP A 221 1.27 18.25 50.99
CA TRP A 221 2.13 18.02 49.82
C TRP A 221 3.29 17.06 50.13
N PRO A 222 3.81 16.33 49.14
CA PRO A 222 4.99 15.49 49.32
C PRO A 222 6.24 16.32 49.64
N ALA A 223 7.26 15.66 50.19
CA ALA A 223 8.58 16.27 50.34
C ALA A 223 9.23 16.54 48.96
N GLY A 224 10.31 17.32 48.94
CA GLY A 224 11.05 17.61 47.70
C GLY A 224 10.45 18.73 46.83
N ILE A 225 9.50 19.49 47.37
CA ILE A 225 8.96 20.70 46.70
C ILE A 225 9.58 21.96 47.33
N TYR A 226 10.31 22.71 46.51
CA TYR A 226 10.74 24.07 46.80
C TYR A 226 9.64 25.06 46.43
N TRP A 227 9.06 25.71 47.42
CA TRP A 227 7.99 26.67 47.20
C TRP A 227 8.55 28.06 46.88
N ALA A 228 7.89 28.77 45.97
CA ALA A 228 8.14 30.19 45.76
C ALA A 228 8.02 30.96 47.09
N GLY A 229 9.06 31.71 47.47
CA GLY A 229 9.12 32.41 48.76
C GLY A 229 9.33 31.50 49.98
N GLY A 230 9.54 30.20 49.80
CA GLY A 230 9.79 29.23 50.87
C GLY A 230 8.55 28.82 51.66
N THR A 231 7.36 29.22 51.22
CA THR A 231 6.09 28.98 51.94
C THR A 231 5.11 28.19 51.09
N ILE A 232 4.48 27.17 51.69
CA ILE A 232 3.39 26.42 51.06
C ILE A 232 2.25 27.40 50.73
N PRO A 233 1.65 27.34 49.52
CA PRO A 233 0.51 28.15 49.17
C PRO A 233 -0.67 27.91 50.10
N THR A 234 -1.26 29.00 50.61
CA THR A 234 -2.52 28.94 51.35
C THR A 234 -3.66 28.73 50.36
N LEU A 235 -4.43 27.66 50.54
CA LEU A 235 -5.61 27.39 49.70
C LEU A 235 -6.80 28.23 50.14
N SER A 236 -7.64 28.56 49.17
CA SER A 236 -8.96 29.14 49.38
C SER A 236 -9.81 28.22 50.28
N THR A 237 -10.58 28.81 51.20
CA THR A 237 -11.30 28.06 52.24
C THR A 237 -12.80 27.96 52.05
N ALA A 238 -13.39 28.73 51.13
CA ALA A 238 -14.82 28.67 50.87
C ALA A 238 -15.22 27.34 50.21
N GLY A 239 -16.45 26.90 50.44
CA GLY A 239 -16.99 25.71 49.77
C GLY A 239 -16.99 25.88 48.26
N ASN A 240 -16.58 24.85 47.51
CA ASN A 240 -16.40 24.85 46.05
C ASN A 240 -15.37 25.85 45.49
N ALA A 241 -14.60 26.54 46.35
CA ALA A 241 -13.53 27.41 45.89
C ALA A 241 -12.46 26.62 45.13
N ARG A 242 -11.75 27.30 44.23
CA ARG A 242 -10.79 26.66 43.33
C ARG A 242 -9.41 27.29 43.46
N ASP A 243 -8.41 26.44 43.57
CA ASP A 243 -7.02 26.85 43.60
C ASP A 243 -6.26 26.20 42.46
N THR A 244 -5.16 26.81 42.04
CA THR A 244 -4.23 26.19 41.09
C THR A 244 -2.83 26.23 41.64
N VAL A 245 -2.18 25.07 41.59
CA VAL A 245 -0.78 24.92 41.95
C VAL A 245 -0.03 24.40 40.73
N ASN A 246 0.99 25.15 40.31
CA ASN A 246 1.87 24.81 39.23
C ASN A 246 3.19 24.30 39.79
N PHE A 247 3.77 23.32 39.12
CA PHE A 247 5.08 22.79 39.44
C PHE A 247 5.95 22.75 38.19
N PHE A 248 7.24 22.98 38.36
CA PHE A 248 8.26 22.54 37.42
C PHE A 248 9.03 21.40 38.07
N PHE A 249 9.08 20.24 37.43
CA PHE A 249 9.94 19.14 37.85
C PHE A 249 11.28 19.29 37.15
N ASP A 250 12.35 19.24 37.93
CA ASP A 250 13.73 19.18 37.46
C ASP A 250 14.23 17.74 37.62
N ASP A 251 14.37 17.04 36.50
CA ASP A 251 14.82 15.65 36.46
C ASP A 251 16.30 15.47 36.80
N TYR A 252 17.10 16.53 36.73
CA TYR A 252 18.51 16.47 37.08
C TYR A 252 18.71 16.38 38.59
N ASP A 253 18.02 17.23 39.35
CA ASP A 253 18.11 17.30 40.80
C ASP A 253 17.01 16.48 41.53
N ASP A 254 16.06 15.90 40.79
CA ASP A 254 14.90 15.12 41.28
C ASP A 254 14.00 15.92 42.23
N VAL A 255 13.75 17.20 41.90
CA VAL A 255 13.04 18.15 42.75
C VAL A 255 11.93 18.89 42.02
N TYR A 256 10.99 19.42 42.78
CA TYR A 256 9.90 20.23 42.27
C TYR A 256 10.06 21.69 42.69
N TYR A 257 9.80 22.62 41.78
CA TYR A 257 9.62 24.03 42.09
C TYR A 257 8.14 24.38 42.01
N GLY A 258 7.53 24.64 43.15
CA GLY A 258 6.08 24.84 43.30
C GLY A 258 5.70 26.31 43.46
N MET A 259 4.58 26.70 42.84
CA MET A 259 3.90 27.96 43.11
C MET A 259 2.39 27.79 43.01
N GLY A 260 1.66 28.36 43.95
CA GLY A 260 0.19 28.35 43.94
C GLY A 260 -0.36 29.76 43.92
N ILE A 261 -1.49 29.94 43.24
CA ILE A 261 -2.29 31.16 43.33
C ILE A 261 -3.76 30.77 43.56
N ASP A 262 -4.41 31.51 44.45
CA ASP A 262 -5.85 31.43 44.70
C ASP A 262 -6.59 31.99 43.47
N PHE A 263 -7.41 31.16 42.83
CA PHE A 263 -8.43 31.67 41.93
C PHE A 263 -9.66 31.91 42.78
N ALA A 264 -9.76 33.11 43.36
CA ALA A 264 -11.00 33.58 43.95
C ALA A 264 -12.04 33.73 42.82
N ILE A 265 -12.69 32.63 42.47
CA ILE A 265 -13.80 32.65 41.51
C ILE A 265 -15.02 33.16 42.30
N PRO A 266 -15.63 34.29 41.90
CA PRO A 266 -16.85 34.79 42.52
C PRO A 266 -18.04 33.83 42.35
#